data_AF-A0AAV4GPY5-F1
#
_entry.id   AF-A0AAV4GPY5-F1
#
_cell.length_a   1.000
_cell.length_b   1.000
_cell.length_c   1.000
_cell.angle_alpha   90.00
_cell.angle_beta   90.00
_cell.angle_gamma   90.00
#
_symmetry.space_group_name_H-M   'P 1'
#
loop_
_entity.id
_entity.type
_entity.pdbx_description
1 polymer ?
#
loop_
_entity_poly.entity_id
_entity_poly.type
_entity_poly.pdbx_seq_one_letter_code
_entity_poly.pdbx_strand_id
1 'polypeptide(L)'
;MGCLSKSLQQQCTALADKTWENQSRIRNHSTKEIQAEDQDEELRQLINTKRQGIDFPAATAENAWNSIKVSEEWMNAEGVYIPKEQNSKEINQFRPMPMLNVEGKIFFSFMATRLTQCLIENGYINTSVQKGGIPEV
;
A
#
# COMPACT_ATOMS: atom_id res chain seq x y z
N MET A 1 -22.33 -31.27 -7.44
CA MET A 1 -21.88 -29.90 -7.11
C MET A 1 -20.38 -29.91 -6.78
N GLY A 2 -19.48 -29.75 -7.76
CA GLY A 2 -18.02 -29.83 -7.50
C GLY A 2 -17.10 -29.19 -8.55
N CYS A 3 -17.64 -28.38 -9.47
CA CYS A 3 -16.88 -27.83 -10.59
C CYS A 3 -16.31 -26.42 -10.34
N LEU A 4 -16.91 -25.65 -9.42
CA LEU A 4 -16.52 -24.26 -9.14
C LEU A 4 -15.27 -24.15 -8.25
N SER A 5 -15.00 -25.13 -7.36
CA SER A 5 -13.84 -25.07 -6.46
C SER A 5 -12.51 -25.26 -7.19
N LYS A 6 -12.47 -26.15 -8.18
CA LYS A 6 -11.25 -26.45 -8.95
C LYS A 6 -10.78 -25.25 -9.78
N SER A 7 -11.72 -24.49 -10.34
CA SER A 7 -11.42 -23.28 -11.12
C SER A 7 -10.82 -22.16 -10.25
N LEU A 8 -11.37 -21.94 -9.06
CA LEU A 8 -10.84 -20.98 -8.08
C LEU A 8 -9.45 -21.40 -7.59
N GLN A 9 -9.25 -22.70 -7.33
CA GLN A 9 -7.96 -23.22 -6.89
C GLN A 9 -6.89 -23.07 -7.98
N GLN A 10 -7.23 -23.34 -9.25
CA GLN A 10 -6.34 -23.09 -10.40
C GLN A 10 -6.04 -21.60 -10.60
N GLN A 11 -7.00 -20.71 -10.38
CA GLN A 11 -6.77 -19.26 -10.46
C GLN A 11 -5.86 -18.78 -9.33
N CYS A 12 -6.02 -19.30 -8.11
CA CYS A 12 -5.14 -19.03 -6.99
C CYS A 12 -3.71 -19.54 -7.24
N THR A 13 -3.55 -20.75 -7.81
CA THR A 13 -2.23 -21.29 -8.17
C THR A 13 -1.57 -20.43 -9.25
N ALA A 14 -2.30 -20.06 -10.31
CA ALA A 14 -1.76 -19.23 -11.38
C ALA A 14 -1.38 -17.80 -10.92
N LEU A 15 -2.11 -17.23 -9.97
CA LEU A 15 -1.76 -15.95 -9.32
C LEU A 15 -0.54 -16.10 -8.40
N ALA A 16 -0.45 -17.20 -7.66
CA ALA A 16 0.71 -17.51 -6.81
C ALA A 16 1.97 -17.74 -7.65
N ASP A 17 1.87 -18.43 -8.79
CA ASP A 17 2.98 -18.67 -9.72
C ASP A 17 3.47 -17.36 -10.36
N LYS A 18 2.55 -16.48 -10.79
CA LYS A 18 2.91 -15.13 -11.27
C LYS A 18 3.55 -14.28 -10.18
N THR A 19 3.09 -14.43 -8.94
CA THR A 19 3.67 -13.73 -7.78
C THR A 19 5.05 -14.29 -7.45
N TRP A 20 5.27 -15.59 -7.57
CA TRP A 20 6.58 -16.21 -7.41
C TRP A 20 7.55 -15.81 -8.51
N GLU A 21 7.13 -15.78 -9.77
CA GLU A 21 7.93 -15.25 -10.89
C GLU A 21 8.29 -13.77 -10.67
N ASN A 22 7.34 -12.95 -10.22
CA ASN A 22 7.61 -11.56 -9.88
C ASN A 22 8.55 -11.43 -8.67
N GLN A 23 8.36 -12.23 -7.62
CA GLN A 23 9.22 -12.23 -6.43
C GLN A 23 10.62 -12.76 -6.72
N SER A 24 10.76 -13.77 -7.57
CA SER A 24 12.06 -14.28 -8.02
C SER A 24 12.73 -13.30 -8.99
N ARG A 25 11.96 -12.55 -9.79
CA ARG A 25 12.46 -11.41 -10.58
C ARG A 25 12.93 -10.25 -9.69
N ILE A 26 12.21 -9.93 -8.62
CA ILE A 26 12.61 -8.92 -7.60
C ILE A 26 13.85 -9.40 -6.83
N ARG A 27 13.92 -10.68 -6.44
CA ARG A 27 15.09 -11.26 -5.77
C ARG A 27 16.32 -11.23 -6.68
N ASN A 28 16.15 -11.59 -7.95
CA ASN A 28 17.22 -11.53 -8.95
C ASN A 28 17.64 -10.09 -9.29
N HIS A 29 16.73 -9.11 -9.18
CA HIS A 29 17.09 -7.68 -9.23
C HIS A 29 17.89 -7.26 -7.99
N SER A 30 17.42 -7.64 -6.79
CA SER A 30 18.06 -7.32 -5.51
C SER A 30 19.47 -7.91 -5.39
N THR A 31 19.73 -9.12 -5.92
CA THR A 31 21.09 -9.69 -5.93
C THR A 31 21.99 -9.07 -6.99
N LYS A 32 21.44 -8.54 -8.09
CA LYS A 32 22.21 -7.83 -9.12
C LYS A 32 22.57 -6.39 -8.70
N GLU A 33 21.77 -5.76 -7.85
CA GLU A 33 22.02 -4.45 -7.25
C GLU A 33 23.22 -4.44 -6.28
N ILE A 34 23.66 -5.61 -5.78
CA ILE A 34 24.84 -5.72 -4.89
C ILE A 34 26.16 -5.66 -5.70
N GLN A 35 26.11 -5.70 -7.04
CA GLN A 35 27.31 -5.67 -7.91
C GLN A 35 27.30 -4.59 -9.00
N ALA A 36 26.40 -3.60 -8.98
CA ALA A 36 26.30 -2.61 -10.06
C ALA A 36 26.33 -1.16 -9.53
N GLU A 37 27.52 -0.68 -9.18
CA GLU A 37 27.75 0.74 -8.82
C GLU A 37 27.53 1.73 -9.99
N ASP A 38 27.24 1.24 -11.20
CA ASP A 38 27.02 2.07 -12.41
C ASP A 38 25.52 2.25 -12.78
N GLN A 39 24.60 1.46 -12.19
CA GLN A 39 23.14 1.59 -12.43
C GLN A 39 22.46 2.61 -11.50
N ASP A 40 23.19 3.10 -10.50
CA ASP A 40 22.66 3.99 -9.48
C ASP A 40 22.29 5.37 -10.04
N GLU A 41 23.02 5.89 -11.03
CA GLU A 41 22.79 7.23 -11.57
C GLU A 41 21.54 7.29 -12.47
N GLU A 42 21.33 6.31 -13.36
CA GLU A 42 20.09 6.21 -14.15
C GLU A 42 18.87 5.99 -13.25
N LEU A 43 18.99 5.16 -12.21
CA LEU A 43 17.90 4.90 -11.27
C LEU A 43 17.60 6.12 -10.40
N ARG A 44 18.63 6.86 -9.97
CA ARG A 44 18.50 8.16 -9.29
C ARG A 44 17.86 9.20 -10.19
N GLN A 45 18.26 9.26 -11.46
CA GLN A 45 17.65 10.15 -12.45
C GLN A 45 16.19 9.77 -12.68
N LEU A 46 15.86 8.47 -12.81
CA LEU A 46 14.48 8.00 -12.97
C LEU A 46 13.63 8.30 -11.73
N ILE A 47 14.17 8.11 -10.53
CA ILE A 47 13.51 8.48 -9.26
C ILE A 47 13.30 9.98 -9.18
N ASN A 48 14.30 10.79 -9.56
CA ASN A 48 14.21 12.25 -9.52
C ASN A 48 13.24 12.79 -10.58
N THR A 49 13.23 12.23 -11.80
CA THR A 49 12.24 12.54 -12.84
C THR A 49 10.83 12.13 -12.41
N LYS A 50 10.66 10.96 -11.77
CA LYS A 50 9.36 10.56 -11.21
C LYS A 50 8.94 11.44 -10.03
N ARG A 51 9.88 11.87 -9.18
CA ARG A 51 9.63 12.83 -8.09
C ARG A 51 9.23 14.21 -8.61
N GLN A 52 9.82 14.67 -9.71
CA GLN A 52 9.42 15.91 -10.38
C GLN A 52 8.00 15.85 -10.97
N GLY A 53 7.42 14.67 -11.12
CA GLY A 53 6.01 14.47 -11.46
C GLY A 53 5.08 14.27 -10.26
N ILE A 54 5.61 14.22 -9.02
CA ILE A 54 4.81 14.26 -7.79
C ILE A 54 4.68 15.72 -7.38
N ASP A 55 4.10 16.54 -8.25
CA ASP A 55 3.37 17.70 -7.73
C ASP A 55 2.18 17.09 -7.02
N PHE A 56 2.16 17.11 -5.68
CA PHE A 56 0.92 16.85 -4.95
C PHE A 56 -0.08 17.85 -5.50
N PRO A 57 -1.04 17.45 -6.35
CA PRO A 57 -1.87 18.44 -6.99
C PRO A 57 -2.77 18.91 -5.85
N ALA A 58 -2.44 20.05 -5.27
CA ALA A 58 -3.28 20.68 -4.24
C ALA A 58 -4.71 20.78 -4.78
N ALA A 59 -4.85 20.97 -6.10
CA ALA A 59 -6.09 20.86 -6.85
C ALA A 59 -6.81 19.51 -6.67
N THR A 60 -6.14 18.36 -6.67
CA THR A 60 -6.78 17.04 -6.48
C THR A 60 -7.32 16.87 -5.06
N ALA A 61 -6.56 17.28 -4.05
CA ALA A 61 -7.00 17.23 -2.66
C ALA A 61 -8.15 18.22 -2.37
N GLU A 62 -8.05 19.44 -2.90
CA GLU A 62 -9.10 20.46 -2.81
C GLU A 62 -10.37 20.03 -3.54
N ASN A 63 -10.23 19.49 -4.75
CA ASN A 63 -11.35 18.94 -5.51
C ASN A 63 -11.98 17.76 -4.77
N ALA A 64 -11.18 16.86 -4.19
CA ALA A 64 -11.71 15.73 -3.43
C ALA A 64 -12.53 16.19 -2.22
N TRP A 65 -12.04 17.21 -1.51
CA TRP A 65 -12.74 17.81 -0.38
C TRP A 65 -14.04 18.52 -0.81
N ASN A 66 -13.98 19.38 -1.84
CA ASN A 66 -15.11 20.19 -2.27
C ASN A 66 -16.19 19.39 -3.00
N SER A 67 -15.79 18.37 -3.79
CA SER A 67 -16.71 17.54 -4.56
C SER A 67 -17.20 16.29 -3.82
N ILE A 68 -16.59 15.96 -2.68
CA ILE A 68 -16.83 14.71 -1.92
C ILE A 68 -16.64 13.48 -2.85
N LYS A 69 -15.71 13.57 -3.79
CA LYS A 69 -15.35 12.48 -4.71
C LYS A 69 -13.85 12.25 -4.65
N VAL A 70 -13.47 11.02 -4.34
CA VAL A 70 -12.07 10.59 -4.37
C VAL A 70 -11.70 10.20 -5.81
N SER A 71 -10.43 10.39 -6.18
CA SER A 71 -9.92 9.93 -7.47
C SER A 71 -10.02 8.40 -7.56
N GLU A 72 -10.36 7.88 -8.74
CA GLU A 72 -10.39 6.44 -9.01
C GLU A 72 -9.01 5.79 -8.77
N GLU A 73 -7.94 6.52 -9.03
CA GLU A 73 -6.57 6.05 -8.78
C GLU A 73 -6.30 5.82 -7.29
N TRP A 74 -6.93 6.62 -6.41
CA TRP A 74 -6.79 6.48 -4.96
C TRP A 74 -7.57 5.26 -4.43
N MET A 75 -8.50 4.72 -5.22
CA MET A 75 -9.31 3.55 -4.89
C MET A 75 -8.63 2.23 -5.30
N ASN A 76 -7.54 2.30 -6.06
CA ASN A 76 -6.78 1.13 -6.51
C ASN A 76 -5.56 0.89 -5.60
N ALA A 77 -5.21 -0.39 -5.41
CA ALA A 77 -4.06 -0.80 -4.61
C ALA A 77 -3.35 -2.00 -5.23
N GLU A 78 -2.02 -2.00 -5.12
CA GLU A 78 -1.23 -3.18 -5.47
C GLU A 78 -1.05 -4.08 -4.22
N GLY A 79 -1.41 -5.36 -4.32
CA GLY A 79 -1.30 -6.29 -3.21
C GLY A 79 0.13 -6.80 -3.05
N VAL A 80 0.83 -6.38 -1.98
CA VAL A 80 2.16 -6.89 -1.63
C VAL A 80 2.04 -7.91 -0.51
N TYR A 81 2.66 -9.08 -0.67
CA TYR A 81 2.63 -10.14 0.34
C TYR A 81 3.86 -10.05 1.25
N ILE A 82 3.64 -9.74 2.53
CA ILE A 82 4.71 -9.63 3.53
C ILE A 82 4.73 -10.92 4.38
N PRO A 83 5.86 -11.64 4.49
CA PRO A 83 5.93 -12.84 5.32
C PRO A 83 5.70 -12.51 6.80
N LYS A 84 4.90 -13.31 7.51
CA LYS A 84 4.68 -13.17 8.96
C LYS A 84 5.84 -13.75 9.76
N GLU A 85 6.51 -14.76 9.20
CA GLU A 85 7.53 -15.56 9.87
C GLU A 85 8.74 -15.82 8.95
N GLN A 86 9.90 -16.06 9.55
CA GLN A 86 11.12 -16.44 8.83
C GLN A 86 10.90 -17.79 8.14
N ASN A 87 11.16 -17.87 6.83
CA ASN A 87 10.93 -19.05 5.97
C ASN A 87 9.45 -19.36 5.63
N SER A 88 8.62 -18.32 5.48
CA SER A 88 7.25 -18.46 4.94
C SER A 88 7.28 -19.07 3.53
N LYS A 89 6.46 -20.10 3.29
CA LYS A 89 6.32 -20.82 2.01
C LYS A 89 4.89 -20.87 1.50
N GLU A 90 3.93 -21.03 2.42
CA GLU A 90 2.51 -21.15 2.12
C GLU A 90 1.84 -19.77 2.13
N ILE A 91 0.85 -19.56 1.26
CA ILE A 91 0.20 -18.25 1.09
C ILE A 91 -0.43 -17.70 2.38
N ASN A 92 -0.91 -18.58 3.27
CA ASN A 92 -1.49 -18.22 4.57
C ASN A 92 -0.47 -17.65 5.57
N GLN A 93 0.84 -17.90 5.34
CA GLN A 93 1.94 -17.36 6.13
C GLN A 93 2.31 -15.93 5.72
N PHE A 94 1.72 -15.41 4.65
CA PHE A 94 1.88 -14.02 4.25
C PHE A 94 0.70 -13.16 4.72
N ARG A 95 0.97 -11.89 4.99
CA ARG A 95 -0.03 -10.85 5.15
C ARG A 95 -0.15 -10.10 3.82
N PRO A 96 -1.31 -10.14 3.13
CA PRO A 96 -1.53 -9.23 2.03
C PRO A 96 -1.61 -7.80 2.57
N MET A 97 -0.78 -6.92 2.03
CA MET A 97 -0.74 -5.50 2.37
C MET A 97 -1.00 -4.67 1.11
N PRO A 98 -2.09 -3.87 1.08
CA PRO A 98 -2.38 -3.02 -0.07
C PRO A 98 -1.42 -1.83 -0.11
N MET A 99 -0.66 -1.71 -1.18
CA MET A 99 0.13 -0.54 -1.51
C MET A 99 -0.77 0.45 -2.24
N LEU A 100 -1.29 1.41 -1.48
CA LEU A 100 -2.11 2.51 -1.99
C LEU A 100 -1.24 3.64 -2.57
N ASN A 101 -1.86 4.44 -3.44
CA ASN A 101 -1.32 5.70 -3.96
C ASN A 101 -0.89 6.66 -2.81
N VAL A 102 0.25 7.35 -3.01
CA VAL A 102 0.86 8.22 -2.00
C VAL A 102 0.04 9.48 -1.73
N GLU A 103 -0.53 10.11 -2.76
CA GLU A 103 -1.36 11.31 -2.63
C GLU A 103 -2.60 11.02 -1.79
N GLY A 104 -3.28 9.91 -2.07
CA GLY A 104 -4.42 9.45 -1.29
C GLY A 104 -4.05 9.21 0.17
N LYS A 105 -2.91 8.55 0.45
CA LYS A 105 -2.42 8.34 1.83
C LYS A 105 -2.21 9.66 2.57
N ILE A 106 -1.61 10.66 1.92
CA ILE A 106 -1.38 12.00 2.49
C ILE A 106 -2.72 12.69 2.76
N PHE A 107 -3.65 12.68 1.79
CA PHE A 107 -4.97 13.27 1.99
C PHE A 107 -5.71 12.62 3.16
N PHE A 108 -5.75 11.29 3.21
CA PHE A 108 -6.43 10.57 4.27
C PHE A 108 -5.74 10.69 5.63
N SER A 109 -4.42 10.94 5.69
CA SER A 109 -3.77 11.23 6.97
C SER A 109 -4.26 12.54 7.57
N PHE A 110 -4.44 13.59 6.77
CA PHE A 110 -5.03 14.86 7.26
C PHE A 110 -6.48 14.67 7.72
N MET A 111 -7.27 13.92 6.95
CA MET A 111 -8.66 13.59 7.31
C MET A 111 -8.73 12.82 8.64
N ALA A 112 -7.89 11.79 8.78
CA ALA A 112 -7.84 10.97 9.98
C ALA A 112 -7.50 11.80 11.23
N THR A 113 -6.53 12.72 11.13
CA THR A 113 -6.19 13.63 12.23
C THR A 113 -7.37 14.50 12.63
N ARG A 114 -8.02 15.16 11.66
CA ARG A 114 -9.17 16.06 11.93
C ARG A 114 -10.37 15.30 12.53
N LEU A 115 -10.67 14.13 11.99
CA LEU A 115 -11.75 13.28 12.48
C LEU A 115 -11.45 12.77 13.89
N THR A 116 -10.22 12.32 14.14
CA THR A 116 -9.81 11.82 15.45
C THR A 116 -9.90 12.92 16.51
N GLN A 117 -9.43 14.13 16.19
CA GLN A 117 -9.53 15.28 17.09
C GLN A 117 -10.99 15.61 17.41
N CYS A 118 -11.84 15.70 16.39
CA CYS A 118 -13.28 15.93 16.58
C CYS A 118 -13.93 14.85 17.46
N LEU A 119 -13.61 13.57 17.24
CA LEU A 119 -14.18 12.47 18.02
C LEU A 119 -13.74 12.50 19.50
N ILE A 120 -12.50 12.89 19.78
CA ILE A 120 -11.98 13.00 21.15
C ILE A 120 -12.53 14.23 21.85
N GLU A 121 -12.46 15.41 21.23
CA GLU A 121 -12.89 16.68 21.85
C GLU A 121 -14.37 16.69 22.21
N ASN A 122 -15.20 16.03 21.41
CA ASN A 122 -16.63 15.92 21.67
C ASN A 122 -17.00 14.73 22.58
N GLY A 123 -16.02 14.00 23.12
CA GLY A 123 -16.25 12.89 24.05
C GLY A 123 -16.89 11.65 23.42
N TYR A 124 -16.86 11.51 22.09
CA TYR A 124 -17.37 10.33 21.38
C TYR A 124 -16.47 9.10 21.56
N ILE A 125 -15.20 9.30 21.95
CA ILE A 125 -14.27 8.22 22.28
C ILE A 125 -13.94 8.27 23.77
N ASN A 126 -14.21 7.16 24.46
CA ASN A 126 -13.76 6.98 25.84
C ASN A 126 -12.29 6.57 25.88
N THR A 127 -11.40 7.55 26.10
CA THR A 127 -9.95 7.37 26.17
C THR A 127 -9.48 6.57 27.40
N SER A 128 -10.34 6.31 28.38
CA SER A 128 -9.99 5.39 29.49
C SER A 128 -9.91 3.93 29.01
N VAL A 129 -10.70 3.56 28.00
CA VAL A 129 -10.78 2.20 27.44
C VAL A 129 -10.01 2.11 26.12
N GLN A 130 -10.23 3.03 25.19
CA GLN A 130 -9.58 3.02 23.89
C GLN A 130 -8.17 3.61 24.01
N LYS A 131 -7.14 2.76 23.91
CA LYS A 131 -5.73 3.17 23.95
C LYS A 131 -5.02 3.12 22.59
N GLY A 132 -5.51 2.29 21.67
CA GLY A 132 -4.92 2.13 20.34
C GLY A 132 -5.44 3.19 19.35
N GLY A 133 -4.54 3.73 18.52
CA GLY A 133 -4.92 4.60 17.41
C GLY A 133 -5.45 5.98 17.83
N ILE A 134 -5.26 6.38 19.08
CA ILE A 134 -5.48 7.75 19.55
C ILE A 134 -4.12 8.42 19.77
N PRO A 135 -3.99 9.74 19.56
CA PRO A 135 -2.82 10.49 20.00
C PRO A 135 -2.59 10.29 21.50
N GLU A 136 -1.33 10.29 21.94
CA GLU A 136 -1.04 10.36 23.38
C GLU A 136 -1.63 11.67 23.92
N VAL A 137 -2.52 11.53 24.90
CA VAL A 137 -3.14 12.64 25.66
C VAL A 137 -2.43 12.75 26.99
#